data_AF-A0A8J2UJH8-F1
#
_entry.id   AF-A0A8J2UJH8-F1
#
_cell.length_a   1.000
_cell.length_b   1.000
_cell.length_c   1.000
_cell.angle_alpha   90.00
_cell.angle_beta   90.00
_cell.angle_gamma   90.00
#
_symmetry.space_group_name_H-M   'P 1'
#
loop_
_entity.id
_entity.type
_entity.pdbx_description
1 polymer ?
#
loop_
_entity_poly.entity_id
_entity_poly.type
_entity_poly.pdbx_seq_one_letter_code
_entity_poly.pdbx_strand_id
1 'polypeptide(L)' 'MSAEKKIKLNNPKREPLTPEKLRELSCLNLSDEQAKEVIWSLTKYAKILYDFTVQQEQLTRAKVNQTLNAQ' A
#
# COMPACT_ATOMS: atom_id res chain seq x y z
N MET A 1 -28.61 -3.56 5.03
CA MET A 1 -27.44 -3.65 5.93
C MET A 1 -26.30 -4.30 5.15
N SER A 2 -25.33 -3.53 4.68
CA SER A 2 -24.16 -4.08 3.98
C SER A 2 -23.12 -4.45 5.02
N ALA A 3 -22.83 -5.74 5.17
CA ALA A 3 -21.79 -6.21 6.06
C ALA A 3 -20.43 -5.78 5.48
N GLU A 4 -19.80 -4.78 6.10
CA GLU A 4 -18.43 -4.39 5.79
C GLU A 4 -17.53 -5.61 5.94
N LYS A 5 -17.06 -6.14 4.80
CA LYS A 5 -16.11 -7.24 4.77
C LYS A 5 -14.81 -6.73 5.39
N LYS A 6 -14.59 -7.01 6.68
CA LYS A 6 -13.36 -6.65 7.39
C LYS A 6 -12.16 -7.18 6.59
N ILE A 7 -11.42 -6.26 5.96
CA ILE A 7 -10.20 -6.60 5.23
C ILE A 7 -9.24 -7.20 6.23
N LYS A 8 -8.98 -8.51 6.12
CA LYS A 8 -8.01 -9.18 6.96
C LYS A 8 -6.63 -8.75 6.48
N LEU A 9 -5.98 -7.85 7.21
CA LEU A 9 -4.65 -7.37 6.87
C LEU A 9 -3.65 -8.54 7.00
N ASN A 10 -2.78 -8.70 6.00
CA ASN A 10 -1.68 -9.68 6.05
C ASN A 10 -0.68 -9.35 7.16
N ASN A 11 -0.59 -8.08 7.56
CA ASN A 11 0.23 -7.62 8.68
C ASN A 11 -0.65 -6.79 9.65
N PRO A 12 -1.42 -7.45 10.52
CA PRO A 12 -2.37 -6.76 11.40
C PRO A 12 -1.68 -5.89 12.46
N LYS A 13 -0.45 -6.24 12.85
CA LYS A 13 0.36 -5.48 13.82
C LYS A 13 1.18 -4.35 13.19
N ARG A 14 1.18 -4.24 11.85
CA ARG A 14 1.97 -3.26 11.07
C ARG A 14 3.47 -3.30 11.41
N GLU A 15 3.99 -4.49 11.67
CA GLU A 15 5.42 -4.69 11.92
C GLU A 15 6.23 -4.38 10.64
N PRO A 16 7.41 -3.74 10.73
CA PRO A 16 8.25 -3.50 9.56
C PRO A 16 8.65 -4.80 8.87
N LEU A 17 8.81 -4.76 7.54
CA LEU A 17 9.36 -5.90 6.81
C LEU A 17 10.86 -6.03 7.13
N THR A 18 11.28 -7.17 7.68
CA THR A 18 12.69 -7.46 7.96
C THR A 18 13.35 -8.23 6.81
N PRO A 19 14.69 -8.23 6.70
CA PRO A 19 15.41 -9.06 5.72
C PRO A 19 15.02 -10.54 5.78
N GLU A 20 14.92 -11.12 6.98
CA GLU A 20 14.55 -12.53 7.18
C GLU A 20 13.14 -12.78 6.67
N LYS A 21 12.20 -11.88 7.00
CA LYS A 21 10.81 -12.01 6.57
C LYS A 21 10.66 -11.80 5.05
N LEU A 22 11.46 -10.91 4.46
CA LEU A 22 11.51 -10.74 3.02
C LEU A 22 11.97 -12.04 2.34
N ARG A 23 13.01 -12.70 2.84
CA ARG A 23 13.47 -13.99 2.29
C ARG A 23 12.41 -15.07 2.43
N GLU A 24 11.76 -15.17 3.60
CA GLU A 24 10.66 -16.12 3.83
C GLU A 24 9.52 -15.93 2.83
N LEU A 25 9.13 -14.69 2.55
CA LEU A 25 8.01 -14.38 1.66
C LEU A 25 8.36 -14.45 0.17
N SER A 26 9.60 -14.14 -0.20
CA SER A 26 10.03 -14.08 -1.60
C SER A 26 10.72 -15.36 -2.09
N CYS A 27 11.15 -16.22 -1.17
CA CYS A 27 12.01 -17.38 -1.44
C CYS A 27 13.32 -17.01 -2.15
N LEU A 28 13.77 -15.75 -2.04
CA LEU A 28 15.03 -15.28 -2.62
C LEU A 28 16.19 -15.46 -1.63
N ASN A 29 17.34 -15.87 -2.16
CA ASN A 29 18.58 -15.89 -1.39
C ASN A 29 19.32 -14.56 -1.59
N LEU A 30 19.09 -13.61 -0.68
CA LEU A 30 19.66 -12.27 -0.69
C LEU A 30 20.57 -12.08 0.52
N SER A 31 21.66 -11.32 0.38
CA SER A 31 22.40 -10.82 1.54
C SER A 31 21.54 -9.85 2.37
N ASP A 32 21.96 -9.53 3.59
CA ASP A 32 21.26 -8.54 4.43
C ASP A 32 21.20 -7.18 3.74
N GLU A 33 22.27 -6.78 3.06
CA GLU A 33 22.43 -5.50 2.38
C GLU A 33 21.50 -5.42 1.16
N GLN A 34 21.46 -6.48 0.35
CA GLN A 34 20.52 -6.56 -0.77
C GLN A 34 19.07 -6.55 -0.29
N ALA A 35 18.77 -7.28 0.78
CA ALA A 35 17.44 -7.30 1.36
C ALA A 35 17.02 -5.91 1.88
N LYS A 36 17.93 -5.18 2.54
CA LYS A 36 17.69 -3.79 2.99
C LYS A 36 17.40 -2.86 1.81
N GLU A 37 18.14 -2.97 0.70
CA GLU A 37 17.90 -2.19 -0.52
C GLU A 37 16.52 -2.50 -1.15
N VAL A 38 16.15 -3.78 -1.20
CA VAL A 38 14.83 -4.21 -1.67
C VAL A 38 13.72 -3.66 -0.78
N ILE A 39 13.85 -3.79 0.55
CA ILE A 39 12.88 -3.25 1.52
C ILE A 39 12.73 -1.74 1.34
N TRP A 40 13.83 -1.00 1.18
CA TRP A 40 13.81 0.43 0.93
C TRP A 40 13.06 0.77 -0.35
N SER A 41 13.33 0.04 -1.44
CA SER A 41 12.70 0.24 -2.75
C SER A 41 11.20 -0.04 -2.71
N LEU A 42 10.79 -1.14 -2.07
CA LEU A 42 9.38 -1.48 -1.85
C LEU A 42 8.66 -0.42 -1.03
N THR A 43 9.31 0.10 0.01
CA THR A 43 8.74 1.16 0.86
C THR A 43 8.51 2.45 0.07
N LYS A 44 9.48 2.85 -0.77
CA LYS A 44 9.34 4.03 -1.65
C LYS A 44 8.21 3.84 -2.66
N TYR A 45 8.17 2.69 -3.31
CA TYR A 45 7.15 2.39 -4.30
C TYR A 45 5.74 2.34 -3.70
N ALA A 46 5.57 1.67 -2.55
CA ALA A 46 4.31 1.63 -1.83
C ALA A 46 3.82 3.02 -1.41
N LYS A 47 4.73 3.91 -0.99
CA LYS A 47 4.40 5.31 -0.69
C LYS A 47 3.89 6.04 -1.93
N ILE A 48 4.58 5.93 -3.06
CA ILE A 48 4.18 6.57 -4.32
C ILE A 48 2.79 6.07 -4.76
N LEU A 49 2.55 4.76 -4.70
CA LEU A 49 1.25 4.18 -5.03
C LEU A 49 0.15 4.69 -4.10
N TYR A 50 0.41 4.76 -2.79
CA TYR A 50 -0.54 5.29 -1.83
C TYR A 50 -0.87 6.76 -2.14
N ASP A 51 0.14 7.61 -2.34
CA ASP A 51 -0.06 9.02 -2.65
C ASP A 51 -0.85 9.20 -3.96
N PHE A 52 -0.55 8.39 -4.98
CA PHE A 52 -1.29 8.40 -6.25
C PHE A 52 -2.75 7.98 -6.08
N THR A 53 -3.01 6.90 -5.36
CA THR A 53 -4.39 6.40 -5.14
C THR A 53 -5.23 7.41 -4.35
N VAL A 54 -4.66 8.03 -3.32
CA VAL A 54 -5.33 9.09 -2.54
C VAL A 54 -5.65 10.30 -3.44
N GLN A 55 -4.71 10.73 -4.29
CA GLN A 55 -4.96 11.84 -5.22
C GLN A 55 -6.08 11.50 -6.22
N GLN A 56 -6.10 10.29 -6.79
CA GLN A 56 -7.15 9.85 -7.70
C GLN A 56 -8.53 9.81 -7.03
N GLU A 57 -8.59 9.36 -5.78
CA GLU A 57 -9.82 9.36 -5.00
C GLU A 57 -10.35 10.79 -4.77
N GLN A 58 -9.47 11.72 -4.40
CA GLN A 58 -9.82 13.12 -4.20
C GLN A 58 -10.34 13.78 -5.48
N LEU A 59 -9.67 13.54 -6.62
CA LEU A 59 -10.10 14.05 -7.92
C LEU A 59 -11.47 13.47 -8.33
N THR A 60 -11.69 12.18 -8.08
CA THR A 60 -12.97 11.52 -8.38
C THR A 60 -14.10 12.13 -7.55
N ARG A 61 -13.89 12.31 -6.24
CA ARG A 61 -14.86 12.96 -5.34
C ARG A 61 -15.16 14.41 -5.76
N ALA A 62 -14.14 15.18 -6.14
CA ALA A 62 -14.31 16.55 -6.60
C ALA A 62 -15.18 16.65 -7.87
N LYS A 63 -14.96 15.75 -8.84
CA LYS A 63 -15.77 15.68 -10.07
C LYS A 63 -17.24 15.35 -9.77
N VAL A 64 -17.48 14.37 -8.91
CA VAL A 64 -18.86 13.98 -8.51
C VAL A 64 -19.59 15.17 -7.87
N ASN A 65 -18.94 15.91 -6.98
CA ASN A 65 -19.54 17.08 -6.33
C ASN A 65 -19.85 18.22 -7.32
N GLN A 66 -19.00 18.44 -8.32
CA GLN A 66 -19.27 19.44 -9.36
C GLN A 66 -20.49 19.08 -10.21
N THR A 67 -20.68 17.80 -10.54
CA THR A 67 -21.85 17.33 -11.29
C THR A 67 -23.15 17.45 -10.50
N LEU A 68 -23.12 17.15 -9.20
CA LEU A 68 -24.30 17.24 -8.32
C LEU A 68 -24.75 18.69 -8.09
N ASN A 69 -23.82 19.64 -8.04
CA ASN A 69 -24.13 21.06 -7.82
C ASN A 69 -24.50 21.83 -9.09
N ALA A 70 -24.42 21.17 -10.26
CA ALA A 70 -24.80 21.74 -11.55
C ALA A 70 -26.21 21.31 -12.01
N GLN A 71 -26.91 20.51 -11.20
CA GLN A 71 -28.32 20.09 -11.37
C GLN A 71 -29.20 20.82 -10.36
#